data_AF-V9KSB6-F1
#
_entry.id   AF-V9KSB6-F1
#
_cell.length_a   1.000
_cell.length_b   1.000
_cell.length_c   1.000
_cell.angle_alpha   90.00
_cell.angle_beta   90.00
_cell.angle_gamma   90.00
#
_symmetry.space_group_name_H-M   'P 1'
#
loop_
_entity.id
_entity.type
_entity.pdbx_description
1 polymer ?
#
loop_
_entity_poly.entity_id
_entity_poly.type
_entity_poly.pdbx_seq_one_letter_code
_entity_poly.pdbx_strand_id
1 'polypeptide(L)'
;KFFIIGVTVLVVAVPEGLPLAVTISLAFSVKKMMKDNNLVRHLDACETMGNATAICSDKTGTLTTNRMTVVRIYIEGITHNAVPTATHISTTTLDLLIHSIAINTAYTSKILPAERGGALPRQVGNKTECALLGLVWGLGGDWGAARERTPEERLHKVYTFNSVRKAMATVVRLPDRSFRLYCKGAPEILLSKCCSVLGAGGERRSLRGGEREALVKEVVEPMAGDGLRTICVAFRDLPGRPEPDWENEDSVVSRMVCVCVVGIEDPVRPEVPAAIRSCQRAGITVRMVTGDNVVTARAIAGKCGILPPTGNFLCLEGKEFNRRIRNQRGEIEQERLDKVWPRLRVLARSSPTDKHTLVKGMIDSSVGERREVVAVTGDGTNDGPALKMADVGFAMGIAGTDVAKEASDIILTDDNFSSIVRAVLWGRNVYDNIGKFLQFQLTVNAVAVTVAFTGACVTQDSPLKAVQMLWVNLIMDTFASLALATEPPSPSLLLREPYGRNTALISATMKRNILGHALYQLLAIFTLLFAGEQMFDIDSGRNAPLHAPASRHYTIVFNTFVLM
;
A
#
# COMPACT_ATOMS: atom_id res chain seq x y z
N LYS A 1 -7.41 61.42 -5.25
CA LYS A 1 -6.02 60.89 -5.18
C LYS A 1 -5.85 59.93 -4.00
N PHE A 2 -5.98 60.38 -2.75
CA PHE A 2 -5.70 59.56 -1.55
C PHE A 2 -6.60 58.33 -1.37
N PHE A 3 -7.90 58.42 -1.67
CA PHE A 3 -8.81 57.27 -1.62
C PHE A 3 -8.37 56.13 -2.57
N ILE A 4 -7.97 56.47 -3.79
CA ILE A 4 -7.49 55.50 -4.79
C ILE A 4 -6.21 54.81 -4.31
N ILE A 5 -5.29 55.56 -3.69
CA ILE A 5 -4.07 55.00 -3.09
C ILE A 5 -4.44 54.00 -1.99
N GLY A 6 -5.36 54.36 -1.09
CA GLY A 6 -5.84 53.48 -0.02
C GLY A 6 -6.45 52.17 -0.56
N VAL A 7 -7.33 52.26 -1.56
CA VAL A 7 -7.92 51.08 -2.21
C VAL A 7 -6.83 50.22 -2.89
N THR A 8 -5.87 50.85 -3.55
CA THR A 8 -4.79 50.13 -4.25
C THR A 8 -3.88 49.37 -3.27
N VAL A 9 -3.55 49.98 -2.13
CA VAL A 9 -2.76 49.31 -1.07
C VAL A 9 -3.55 48.13 -0.48
N LEU A 10 -4.85 48.30 -0.28
CA LEU A 10 -5.71 47.22 0.22
C LEU A 10 -5.74 46.02 -0.75
N VAL A 11 -5.89 46.26 -2.05
CA VAL A 11 -5.89 45.21 -3.09
C VAL A 11 -4.58 44.40 -3.07
N VAL A 12 -3.43 45.06 -2.90
CA VAL A 12 -2.14 44.34 -2.84
C VAL A 12 -1.92 43.65 -1.48
N ALA A 13 -2.43 44.22 -0.40
CA ALA A 13 -2.26 43.64 0.94
C ALA A 13 -3.04 42.32 1.12
N VAL A 14 -4.17 42.14 0.44
CA VAL A 14 -5.01 40.94 0.53
C VAL A 14 -4.55 39.89 -0.49
N PRO A 15 -4.06 38.71 -0.06
CA PRO A 15 -3.59 37.68 -0.96
C PRO A 15 -4.76 36.85 -1.53
N GLU A 16 -5.44 37.38 -2.54
CA GLU A 16 -6.58 36.74 -3.20
C GLU A 16 -6.17 35.47 -3.96
N GLY A 17 -4.92 35.41 -4.45
CA GLY A 17 -4.36 34.25 -5.14
C GLY A 17 -4.15 32.99 -4.28
N LEU A 18 -4.23 33.06 -2.94
CA LEU A 18 -3.87 31.93 -2.07
C LEU A 18 -4.83 30.74 -2.18
N PRO A 19 -6.17 30.90 -2.05
CA PRO A 19 -7.11 29.79 -2.27
C PRO A 19 -7.00 29.20 -3.68
N LEU A 20 -6.71 30.05 -4.67
CA LEU A 20 -6.50 29.64 -6.05
C LEU A 20 -5.24 28.78 -6.19
N ALA A 21 -4.12 29.18 -5.59
CA ALA A 21 -2.86 28.44 -5.61
C ALA A 21 -3.00 27.03 -5.04
N VAL A 22 -3.69 26.90 -3.90
CA VAL A 22 -3.99 25.60 -3.27
C VAL A 22 -4.83 24.73 -4.21
N THR A 23 -5.89 25.30 -4.78
CA THR A 23 -6.80 24.58 -5.67
C THR A 23 -6.10 24.12 -6.95
N ILE A 24 -5.28 24.97 -7.57
CA ILE A 24 -4.50 24.65 -8.77
C ILE A 24 -3.45 23.57 -8.47
N SER A 25 -2.71 23.70 -7.36
CA SER A 25 -1.72 22.71 -6.91
C SER A 25 -2.35 21.32 -6.75
N LEU A 26 -3.48 21.26 -6.07
CA LEU A 26 -4.24 20.02 -5.85
C LEU A 26 -4.79 19.46 -7.15
N ALA A 27 -5.46 20.26 -7.98
CA ALA A 27 -6.04 19.80 -9.24
C ALA A 27 -4.98 19.26 -10.21
N PHE A 28 -3.83 19.95 -10.31
CA PHE A 28 -2.71 19.49 -11.12
C PHE A 28 -2.10 18.20 -10.57
N SER A 29 -1.87 18.13 -9.26
CA SER A 29 -1.31 16.96 -8.59
C SER A 29 -2.23 15.75 -8.70
N VAL A 30 -3.54 15.91 -8.53
CA VAL A 30 -4.53 14.84 -8.70
C VAL A 30 -4.53 14.29 -10.13
N LYS A 31 -4.46 15.16 -11.14
CA LYS A 31 -4.34 14.74 -12.54
C LYS A 31 -3.07 13.93 -12.80
N LYS A 32 -1.96 14.25 -12.13
CA LYS A 32 -0.70 13.52 -12.23
C LYS A 32 -0.72 12.22 -11.43
N MET A 33 -1.30 12.23 -10.22
CA MET A 33 -1.53 11.04 -9.39
C MET A 33 -2.38 10.01 -10.13
N MET A 34 -3.39 10.43 -10.89
CA MET A 34 -4.19 9.52 -11.72
C MET A 34 -3.35 8.80 -12.79
N LYS A 35 -2.34 9.47 -13.37
CA LYS A 35 -1.37 8.82 -14.28
C LYS A 35 -0.42 7.87 -13.55
N ASP A 36 -0.23 8.10 -12.26
CA ASP A 36 0.56 7.30 -11.34
C ASP A 36 -0.30 6.25 -10.58
N ASN A 37 -1.40 5.80 -11.20
CA ASN A 37 -2.32 4.79 -10.69
C ASN A 37 -3.00 5.11 -9.34
N ASN A 38 -3.04 6.40 -8.95
CA ASN A 38 -3.73 6.88 -7.76
C ASN A 38 -4.94 7.75 -8.16
N LEU A 39 -6.14 7.18 -8.09
CA LEU A 39 -7.39 7.91 -8.32
C LEU A 39 -7.85 8.57 -7.02
N VAL A 40 -7.66 9.88 -6.91
CA VAL A 40 -8.07 10.67 -5.74
C VAL A 40 -9.55 11.05 -5.85
N ARG A 41 -10.36 10.64 -4.87
CA ARG A 41 -11.80 10.97 -4.77
C ARG A 41 -12.05 12.24 -3.95
N HIS A 42 -11.26 12.41 -2.89
CA HIS A 42 -11.33 13.55 -1.97
C HIS A 42 -10.01 14.35 -2.05
N LEU A 43 -10.09 15.62 -2.45
CA LEU A 43 -8.91 16.43 -2.78
C LEU A 43 -7.97 16.67 -1.58
N ASP A 44 -8.56 16.83 -0.40
CA ASP A 44 -7.88 17.00 0.89
C ASP A 44 -7.04 15.79 1.29
N ALA A 45 -7.43 14.57 0.86
CA ALA A 45 -6.65 13.37 1.11
C ALA A 45 -5.26 13.40 0.44
N CYS A 46 -5.13 14.10 -0.69
CA CYS A 46 -3.86 14.27 -1.38
C CYS A 46 -2.83 14.97 -0.48
N GLU A 47 -3.22 16.09 0.14
CA GLU A 47 -2.34 16.87 1.02
C GLU A 47 -2.13 16.16 2.36
N THR A 48 -3.20 15.63 2.95
CA THR A 48 -3.16 14.91 4.23
C THR A 48 -2.17 13.74 4.21
N MET A 49 -2.10 13.00 3.09
CA MET A 49 -1.17 11.87 2.93
C MET A 49 0.30 12.29 3.01
N GLY A 50 0.64 13.55 2.69
CA GLY A 50 1.99 14.07 2.83
C GLY A 50 2.51 14.04 4.27
N ASN A 51 1.58 14.11 5.24
CA ASN A 51 1.83 14.15 6.66
C ASN A 51 1.59 12.79 7.37
N ALA A 52 1.32 11.73 6.62
CA ALA A 52 1.12 10.39 7.17
C ALA A 52 2.31 9.97 8.06
N THR A 53 2.00 9.46 9.25
CA THR A 53 2.98 8.92 10.22
C THR A 53 2.83 7.40 10.37
N ALA A 54 1.64 6.88 10.07
CA ALA A 54 1.35 5.46 10.16
C ALA A 54 0.51 4.99 8.96
N ILE A 55 0.79 3.76 8.53
CA ILE A 55 -0.04 3.05 7.55
C ILE A 55 -0.49 1.73 8.18
N CYS A 56 -1.80 1.58 8.40
CA CYS A 56 -2.42 0.32 8.79
C CYS A 56 -2.88 -0.42 7.54
N SER A 57 -2.13 -1.45 7.15
CA SER A 57 -2.35 -2.19 5.92
C SER A 57 -3.04 -3.52 6.19
N ASP A 58 -4.09 -3.85 5.44
CA ASP A 58 -4.51 -5.24 5.31
C ASP A 58 -3.40 -6.07 4.62
N LYS A 59 -3.42 -7.38 4.86
CA LYS A 59 -2.45 -8.31 4.28
C LYS A 59 -2.94 -8.84 2.94
N THR A 60 -4.15 -9.39 2.90
CA THR A 60 -4.69 -10.09 1.73
C THR A 60 -5.11 -9.06 0.69
N GLY A 61 -4.79 -9.29 -0.59
CA GLY A 61 -5.13 -8.35 -1.67
C GLY A 61 -4.23 -7.13 -1.75
N THR A 62 -3.76 -6.63 -0.60
CA THR A 62 -2.89 -5.45 -0.52
C THR A 62 -1.40 -5.82 -0.56
N LEU A 63 -0.87 -6.42 0.52
CA LEU A 63 0.56 -6.77 0.61
C LEU A 63 0.89 -8.04 -0.16
N THR A 64 -0.07 -8.95 -0.22
CA THR A 64 0.04 -10.23 -0.93
C THR A 64 -0.81 -10.23 -2.18
N THR A 65 -0.52 -11.15 -3.10
CA THR A 65 -1.19 -11.22 -4.42
C THR A 65 -2.64 -11.71 -4.35
N ASN A 66 -3.13 -12.14 -3.17
CA ASN A 66 -4.43 -12.79 -2.96
C ASN A 66 -4.60 -14.07 -3.79
N ARG A 67 -3.47 -14.71 -4.13
CA ARG A 67 -3.39 -15.88 -4.99
C ARG A 67 -2.54 -16.93 -4.28
N MET A 68 -3.15 -18.03 -3.88
CA MET A 68 -2.39 -19.08 -3.21
C MET A 68 -1.49 -19.79 -4.23
N THR A 69 -0.24 -20.00 -3.87
CA THR A 69 0.78 -20.64 -4.71
C THR A 69 1.56 -21.66 -3.89
N VAL A 70 1.99 -22.75 -4.53
CA VAL A 70 2.95 -23.68 -3.92
C VAL A 70 4.33 -23.03 -3.97
N VAL A 71 4.95 -22.84 -2.81
CA VAL A 71 6.28 -22.24 -2.70
C VAL A 71 7.33 -23.23 -2.22
N ARG A 72 6.92 -24.31 -1.54
CA ARG A 72 7.80 -25.41 -1.14
C ARG A 72 7.18 -26.74 -1.47
N ILE A 73 8.02 -27.73 -1.75
CA ILE A 73 7.57 -29.09 -2.04
C ILE A 73 8.61 -30.09 -1.55
N TYR A 74 8.14 -31.13 -0.88
CA TYR A 74 8.87 -32.36 -0.62
C TYR A 74 8.39 -33.42 -1.59
N ILE A 75 9.30 -33.92 -2.43
CA ILE A 75 9.02 -34.88 -3.50
C ILE A 75 10.27 -35.72 -3.74
N GLU A 76 10.11 -37.02 -4.03
CA GLU A 76 11.22 -37.96 -4.27
C GLU A 76 12.30 -38.01 -3.18
N GLY A 77 11.94 -37.71 -1.93
CA GLY A 77 12.88 -37.71 -0.79
C GLY A 77 13.62 -36.38 -0.57
N ILE A 78 13.35 -35.34 -1.37
CA ILE A 78 14.05 -34.05 -1.29
C ILE A 78 13.06 -32.93 -0.97
N THR A 79 13.40 -32.09 0.01
CA THR A 79 12.67 -30.86 0.31
C THR A 79 13.23 -29.69 -0.51
N HIS A 80 12.44 -29.14 -1.41
CA HIS A 80 12.76 -27.98 -2.21
C HIS A 80 12.14 -26.70 -1.62
N ASN A 81 12.96 -25.66 -1.45
CA ASN A 81 12.53 -24.34 -0.98
C ASN A 81 11.87 -23.46 -2.06
N ALA A 82 11.87 -23.94 -3.30
CA ALA A 82 11.16 -23.39 -4.45
C ALA A 82 10.64 -24.58 -5.28
N VAL A 83 9.62 -24.36 -6.11
CA VAL A 83 9.13 -25.43 -7.02
C VAL A 83 10.27 -25.81 -7.98
N PRO A 84 10.71 -27.08 -8.02
CA PRO A 84 11.76 -27.51 -8.92
C PRO A 84 11.25 -27.55 -10.37
N THR A 85 12.17 -27.44 -11.33
CA THR A 85 11.86 -27.67 -12.76
C THR A 85 11.47 -29.13 -12.97
N ALA A 86 10.56 -29.38 -13.92
CA ALA A 86 10.06 -30.73 -14.24
C ALA A 86 11.18 -31.75 -14.55
N THR A 87 12.33 -31.31 -15.05
CA THR A 87 13.50 -32.14 -15.34
C THR A 87 14.15 -32.75 -14.09
N HIS A 88 13.90 -32.20 -12.90
CA HIS A 88 14.41 -32.71 -11.63
C HIS A 88 13.46 -33.69 -10.93
N ILE A 89 12.33 -34.02 -11.57
CA ILE A 89 11.34 -34.99 -11.06
C ILE A 89 11.30 -36.14 -12.05
N SER A 90 11.25 -37.40 -11.58
CA SER A 90 11.08 -38.52 -12.50
C SER A 90 9.76 -38.43 -13.26
N THR A 91 9.74 -38.91 -14.50
CA THR A 91 8.55 -38.90 -15.36
C THR A 91 7.37 -39.63 -14.72
N THR A 92 7.65 -40.75 -14.03
CA THR A 92 6.62 -41.53 -13.32
C THR A 92 5.99 -40.75 -12.17
N THR A 93 6.80 -40.07 -11.35
CA THR A 93 6.27 -39.23 -10.26
C THR A 93 5.52 -38.03 -10.81
N LEU A 94 6.03 -37.39 -11.86
CA LEU A 94 5.40 -36.23 -12.48
C LEU A 94 4.02 -36.56 -13.03
N ASP A 95 3.90 -37.63 -13.82
CA ASP A 95 2.60 -38.08 -14.36
C ASP A 95 1.61 -38.38 -13.24
N LEU A 96 2.06 -39.08 -12.20
CA LEU A 96 1.21 -39.41 -11.07
C LEU A 96 0.78 -38.15 -10.29
N LEU A 97 1.67 -37.18 -10.09
CA LEU A 97 1.38 -35.91 -9.43
C LEU A 97 0.32 -35.13 -10.21
N ILE A 98 0.48 -35.04 -11.54
CA ILE A 98 -0.47 -34.37 -12.45
C ILE A 98 -1.86 -34.99 -12.29
N HIS A 99 -1.99 -36.31 -12.41
CA HIS A 99 -3.28 -36.99 -12.28
C HIS A 99 -3.85 -36.87 -10.87
N SER A 100 -3.01 -37.04 -9.84
CA SER A 100 -3.44 -36.96 -8.43
C SER A 100 -4.03 -35.59 -8.09
N ILE A 101 -3.44 -34.51 -8.62
CA ILE A 101 -3.93 -33.15 -8.39
C ILE A 101 -5.14 -32.83 -9.28
N ALA A 102 -5.05 -33.11 -10.58
CA ALA A 102 -6.08 -32.71 -11.54
C ALA A 102 -7.42 -33.41 -11.30
N ILE A 103 -7.39 -34.70 -10.96
CA ILE A 103 -8.58 -35.53 -10.74
C ILE A 103 -9.16 -35.32 -9.33
N ASN A 104 -8.31 -35.23 -8.29
CA ASN A 104 -8.77 -35.05 -6.91
C ASN A 104 -8.98 -33.57 -6.53
N THR A 105 -9.25 -32.71 -7.50
CA THR A 105 -9.59 -31.30 -7.29
C THR A 105 -10.98 -31.04 -7.82
N ALA A 106 -11.79 -30.28 -7.08
CA ALA A 106 -13.15 -29.95 -7.51
C ALA A 106 -13.16 -29.38 -8.94
N TYR A 107 -14.12 -29.80 -9.76
CA TYR A 107 -14.26 -29.33 -11.15
C TYR A 107 -14.54 -27.82 -11.24
N THR A 108 -15.11 -27.23 -10.18
CA THR A 108 -15.30 -25.78 -10.04
C THR A 108 -14.00 -25.02 -9.82
N SER A 109 -12.94 -25.69 -9.34
CA SER A 109 -11.62 -25.10 -9.15
C SER A 109 -10.86 -25.08 -10.47
N LYS A 110 -10.55 -23.86 -10.96
CA LYS A 110 -9.90 -23.61 -12.26
C LYS A 110 -8.94 -22.43 -12.18
N ILE A 111 -7.91 -22.48 -13.02
CA ILE A 111 -7.06 -21.32 -13.29
C ILE A 111 -7.43 -20.81 -14.68
N LEU A 112 -7.90 -19.57 -14.73
CA LEU A 112 -8.25 -18.89 -15.97
C LEU A 112 -7.12 -17.94 -16.40
N PRO A 113 -6.96 -17.70 -17.71
CA PRO A 113 -6.09 -16.66 -18.21
C PRO A 113 -6.41 -15.31 -17.57
N ALA A 114 -5.43 -14.41 -17.55
CA ALA A 114 -5.61 -13.06 -17.07
C ALA A 114 -6.62 -12.30 -17.96
N GLU A 115 -7.52 -11.54 -17.34
CA GLU A 115 -8.55 -10.76 -18.06
C GLU A 115 -7.96 -9.54 -18.79
N ARG A 116 -6.75 -9.09 -18.40
CA ARG A 116 -6.01 -7.98 -18.99
C ARG A 116 -4.54 -8.37 -19.19
N GLY A 117 -3.92 -7.82 -20.24
CA GLY A 117 -2.48 -8.03 -20.51
C GLY A 117 -1.61 -7.57 -19.33
N GLY A 118 -0.74 -8.45 -18.85
CA GLY A 118 0.16 -8.19 -17.72
C GLY A 118 -0.41 -8.52 -16.32
N ALA A 119 -1.70 -8.84 -16.19
CA ALA A 119 -2.26 -9.30 -14.92
C ALA A 119 -1.95 -10.79 -14.66
N LEU A 120 -2.05 -11.21 -13.39
CA LEU A 120 -1.86 -12.61 -13.01
C LEU A 120 -3.08 -13.47 -13.41
N PRO A 121 -2.90 -14.77 -13.70
CA PRO A 121 -3.99 -15.71 -13.92
C PRO A 121 -5.01 -15.72 -12.76
N ARG A 122 -6.30 -15.79 -13.10
CA ARG A 122 -7.39 -15.75 -12.11
C ARG A 122 -7.67 -17.14 -11.54
N GLN A 123 -7.75 -17.25 -10.22
CA GLN A 123 -8.16 -18.48 -9.53
C GLN A 123 -9.67 -18.44 -9.27
N VAL A 124 -10.40 -19.45 -9.73
CA VAL A 124 -11.84 -19.63 -9.49
C VAL A 124 -12.04 -20.91 -8.68
N GLY A 125 -12.87 -20.87 -7.64
CA GLY A 125 -13.07 -22.00 -6.73
C GLY A 125 -12.18 -21.94 -5.49
N ASN A 126 -11.81 -23.11 -4.93
CA ASN A 126 -11.00 -23.14 -3.73
C ASN A 126 -9.54 -22.75 -4.06
N LYS A 127 -9.06 -21.66 -3.45
CA LYS A 127 -7.71 -21.13 -3.72
C LYS A 127 -6.58 -22.12 -3.41
N THR A 128 -6.74 -22.98 -2.40
CA THR A 128 -5.75 -24.02 -2.07
C THR A 128 -5.63 -25.03 -3.19
N GLU A 129 -6.77 -25.44 -3.76
CA GLU A 129 -6.77 -26.36 -4.89
C GLU A 129 -6.26 -25.69 -6.16
N CYS A 130 -6.60 -24.42 -6.38
CA CYS A 130 -6.04 -23.64 -7.48
C CYS A 130 -4.51 -23.48 -7.37
N ALA A 131 -3.95 -23.45 -6.15
CA ALA A 131 -2.51 -23.47 -5.95
C ALA A 131 -1.89 -24.80 -6.42
N LEU A 132 -2.56 -25.93 -6.13
CA LEU A 132 -2.13 -27.25 -6.61
C LEU A 132 -2.23 -27.37 -8.13
N LEU A 133 -3.32 -26.88 -8.75
CA LEU A 133 -3.42 -26.80 -10.21
C LEU A 133 -2.32 -25.90 -10.80
N GLY A 134 -1.94 -24.86 -10.06
CA GLY A 134 -0.86 -23.94 -10.44
C GLY A 134 0.51 -24.61 -10.39
N LEU A 135 0.72 -25.53 -9.43
CA LEU A 135 1.90 -26.39 -9.39
C LEU A 135 1.96 -27.30 -10.61
N VAL A 136 0.86 -27.96 -10.98
CA VAL A 136 0.79 -28.80 -12.19
C VAL A 136 1.17 -28.00 -13.43
N TRP A 137 0.58 -26.81 -13.58
CA TRP A 137 0.90 -25.94 -14.70
C TRP A 137 2.37 -25.47 -14.68
N GLY A 138 2.91 -25.12 -13.51
CA GLY A 138 4.30 -24.69 -13.35
C GLY A 138 5.33 -25.80 -13.64
N LEU A 139 4.93 -27.07 -13.51
CA LEU A 139 5.74 -28.23 -13.90
C LEU A 139 5.54 -28.62 -15.38
N GLY A 140 4.86 -27.80 -16.18
CA GLY A 140 4.60 -28.06 -17.60
C GLY A 140 3.48 -29.08 -17.87
N GLY A 141 2.74 -29.48 -16.82
CA GLY A 141 1.62 -30.40 -16.95
C GLY A 141 0.32 -29.68 -17.36
N ASP A 142 -0.50 -30.36 -18.17
CA ASP A 142 -1.83 -29.90 -18.54
C ASP A 142 -2.91 -30.59 -17.69
N TRP A 143 -3.37 -29.89 -16.66
CA TRP A 143 -4.46 -30.37 -15.80
C TRP A 143 -5.82 -30.41 -16.53
N GLY A 144 -6.00 -29.62 -17.60
CA GLY A 144 -7.19 -29.64 -18.44
C GLY A 144 -7.27 -30.93 -19.24
N ALA A 145 -6.20 -31.27 -19.97
CA ALA A 145 -6.10 -32.54 -20.70
C ALA A 145 -6.26 -33.76 -19.78
N ALA A 146 -5.72 -33.72 -18.56
CA ALA A 146 -5.90 -34.80 -17.58
C ALA A 146 -7.38 -35.00 -17.18
N ARG A 147 -8.13 -33.90 -17.03
CA ARG A 147 -9.58 -33.93 -16.76
C ARG A 147 -10.39 -34.33 -17.98
N GLU A 148 -10.00 -33.96 -19.19
CA GLU A 148 -10.68 -34.41 -20.42
C GLU A 148 -10.55 -35.93 -20.64
N ARG A 149 -9.39 -36.51 -20.31
CA ARG A 149 -9.19 -37.97 -20.36
C ARG A 149 -10.02 -38.71 -19.30
N THR A 150 -10.24 -38.08 -18.14
CA THR A 150 -10.99 -38.61 -17.01
C THR A 150 -12.08 -37.63 -16.57
N PRO A 151 -13.15 -37.49 -17.37
CA PRO A 151 -14.21 -36.52 -17.10
C PRO A 151 -15.01 -36.92 -15.86
N GLU A 152 -15.84 -36.01 -15.36
CA GLU A 152 -16.55 -36.17 -14.08
C GLU A 152 -17.45 -37.42 -14.06
N GLU A 153 -18.02 -37.80 -15.21
CA GLU A 153 -18.86 -38.98 -15.35
C GLU A 153 -18.09 -40.31 -15.25
N ARG A 154 -16.75 -40.27 -15.37
CA ARG A 154 -15.87 -41.43 -15.18
C ARG A 154 -15.38 -41.61 -13.74
N LEU A 155 -15.70 -40.68 -12.84
CA LEU A 155 -15.34 -40.81 -11.43
C LEU A 155 -16.22 -41.88 -10.77
N HIS A 156 -15.58 -42.87 -10.14
CA HIS A 156 -16.30 -44.00 -9.54
C HIS A 156 -16.92 -43.62 -8.18
N LYS A 157 -16.15 -42.92 -7.34
CA LYS A 157 -16.59 -42.42 -6.03
C LYS A 157 -15.79 -41.18 -5.66
N VAL A 158 -16.44 -40.19 -5.09
CA VAL A 158 -15.79 -38.98 -4.57
C VAL A 158 -16.12 -38.84 -3.08
N TYR A 159 -15.09 -38.86 -2.25
CA TYR A 159 -15.16 -38.53 -0.84
C TYR A 159 -14.82 -37.05 -0.69
N THR A 160 -15.83 -36.22 -0.47
CA THR A 160 -15.69 -34.76 -0.34
C THR A 160 -14.84 -34.37 0.88
N PHE A 161 -14.47 -33.11 1.05
CA PHE A 161 -13.75 -32.72 2.25
C PHE A 161 -14.65 -32.84 3.49
N ASN A 162 -14.13 -33.43 4.58
CA ASN A 162 -14.80 -33.45 5.88
C ASN A 162 -13.80 -32.99 6.96
N SER A 163 -14.24 -32.04 7.81
CA SER A 163 -13.43 -31.37 8.83
C SER A 163 -12.88 -32.30 9.92
N VAL A 164 -13.52 -33.45 10.17
CA VAL A 164 -13.06 -34.46 11.11
C VAL A 164 -11.85 -35.21 10.53
N ARG A 165 -11.93 -35.63 9.26
CA ARG A 165 -10.83 -36.34 8.57
C ARG A 165 -9.76 -35.44 7.95
N LYS A 166 -10.07 -34.15 7.76
CA LYS A 166 -9.27 -33.13 7.06
C LYS A 166 -8.66 -33.61 5.73
N ALA A 167 -9.40 -34.41 4.99
CA ALA A 167 -8.98 -35.02 3.73
C ALA A 167 -10.14 -35.14 2.75
N MET A 168 -9.80 -35.23 1.47
CA MET A 168 -10.72 -35.58 0.39
C MET A 168 -10.04 -36.55 -0.57
N ALA A 169 -10.83 -37.40 -1.22
CA ALA A 169 -10.32 -38.42 -2.12
C ALA A 169 -11.27 -38.69 -3.29
N THR A 170 -10.69 -39.07 -4.42
CA THR A 170 -11.41 -39.42 -5.64
C THR A 170 -10.93 -40.77 -6.15
N VAL A 171 -11.87 -41.66 -6.45
CA VAL A 171 -11.62 -42.99 -7.00
C VAL A 171 -11.91 -43.00 -8.49
N VAL A 172 -10.98 -43.52 -9.27
CA VAL A 172 -11.14 -43.77 -10.71
C VAL A 172 -10.92 -45.24 -11.02
N ARG A 173 -11.59 -45.74 -12.04
CA ARG A 173 -11.39 -47.10 -12.54
C ARG A 173 -10.29 -47.10 -13.60
N LEU A 174 -9.32 -48.00 -13.46
CA LEU A 174 -8.22 -48.18 -14.40
C LEU A 174 -8.60 -49.13 -15.54
N PRO A 175 -7.87 -49.12 -16.69
CA PRO A 175 -8.18 -49.96 -17.85
C PRO A 175 -8.15 -51.47 -17.55
N ASP A 176 -7.32 -51.89 -16.59
CA ASP A 176 -7.18 -53.28 -16.12
C ASP A 176 -8.29 -53.72 -15.15
N ARG A 177 -9.34 -52.89 -14.99
CA ARG A 177 -10.46 -53.04 -14.05
C ARG A 177 -10.09 -52.91 -12.57
N SER A 178 -8.86 -52.56 -12.24
CA SER A 178 -8.49 -52.14 -10.88
C SER A 178 -8.97 -50.70 -10.61
N PHE A 179 -8.82 -50.23 -9.39
CA PHE A 179 -9.20 -48.88 -8.99
C PHE A 179 -7.99 -48.12 -8.49
N ARG A 180 -7.94 -46.82 -8.77
CA ARG A 180 -6.96 -45.89 -8.19
C ARG A 180 -7.67 -44.82 -7.39
N LEU A 181 -7.30 -44.73 -6.12
CA LEU A 181 -7.68 -43.65 -5.21
C LEU A 181 -6.61 -42.56 -5.27
N TYR A 182 -7.02 -41.32 -5.49
CA TYR A 182 -6.20 -40.13 -5.28
C TYR A 182 -6.71 -39.41 -4.05
N CYS A 183 -5.83 -39.02 -3.12
CA CYS A 183 -6.19 -38.39 -1.86
C CYS A 183 -5.31 -37.16 -1.60
N LYS A 184 -5.92 -36.14 -1.00
CA LYS A 184 -5.20 -34.95 -0.52
C LYS A 184 -5.79 -34.49 0.80
N GLY A 185 -4.96 -33.94 1.67
CA GLY A 185 -5.40 -33.47 2.98
C GLY A 185 -4.25 -33.04 3.87
N ALA A 186 -4.58 -32.89 5.16
CA ALA A 186 -3.62 -32.51 6.17
C ALA A 186 -2.47 -33.56 6.28
N PRO A 187 -1.19 -33.15 6.17
CA PRO A 187 -0.07 -34.08 6.14
C PRO A 187 0.00 -35.00 7.36
N GLU A 188 -0.25 -34.48 8.56
CA GLU A 188 -0.21 -35.26 9.80
C GLU A 188 -1.21 -36.42 9.80
N ILE A 189 -2.36 -36.25 9.14
CA ILE A 189 -3.38 -37.29 9.01
C ILE A 189 -3.02 -38.24 7.88
N LEU A 190 -2.71 -37.72 6.69
CA LEU A 190 -2.45 -38.57 5.52
C LEU A 190 -1.20 -39.43 5.70
N LEU A 191 -0.12 -38.88 6.25
CA LEU A 191 1.13 -39.62 6.47
C LEU A 191 0.92 -40.77 7.46
N SER A 192 0.07 -40.62 8.47
CA SER A 192 -0.29 -41.70 9.39
C SER A 192 -0.95 -42.90 8.66
N LYS A 193 -1.69 -42.60 7.58
CA LYS A 193 -2.38 -43.58 6.72
C LYS A 193 -1.52 -44.04 5.53
N CYS A 194 -0.29 -43.54 5.35
CA CYS A 194 0.62 -43.96 4.28
C CYS A 194 1.50 -45.13 4.74
N CYS A 195 1.65 -46.16 3.90
CA CYS A 195 2.57 -47.27 4.13
C CYS A 195 3.88 -47.12 3.36
N SER A 196 3.92 -46.25 2.35
CA SER A 196 5.08 -46.01 1.48
C SER A 196 5.15 -44.54 1.06
N VAL A 197 6.30 -44.12 0.55
CA VAL A 197 6.54 -42.81 -0.07
C VAL A 197 7.25 -43.02 -1.40
N LEU A 198 7.06 -42.12 -2.36
CA LEU A 198 7.85 -42.12 -3.59
C LEU A 198 9.24 -41.55 -3.31
N GLY A 199 10.27 -42.36 -3.58
CA GLY A 199 11.67 -41.99 -3.51
C GLY A 199 12.22 -41.49 -4.85
N ALA A 200 13.55 -41.37 -4.92
CA ALA A 200 14.26 -41.01 -6.15
C ALA A 200 13.86 -41.94 -7.31
N GLY A 201 13.57 -41.36 -8.48
CA GLY A 201 13.20 -42.14 -9.67
C GLY A 201 11.76 -42.68 -9.67
N GLY A 202 10.93 -42.29 -8.70
CA GLY A 202 9.53 -42.72 -8.61
C GLY A 202 9.33 -44.11 -8.00
N GLU A 203 10.37 -44.69 -7.41
CA GLU A 203 10.27 -45.99 -6.73
C GLU A 203 9.50 -45.90 -5.42
N ARG A 204 8.67 -46.92 -5.14
CA ARG A 204 7.93 -47.01 -3.88
C ARG A 204 8.86 -47.49 -2.75
N ARG A 205 9.15 -46.61 -1.81
CA ARG A 205 9.89 -46.93 -0.59
C ARG A 205 8.91 -47.14 0.57
N SER A 206 8.94 -48.31 1.19
CA SER A 206 8.11 -48.60 2.36
C SER A 206 8.54 -47.72 3.55
N LEU A 207 7.57 -47.10 4.21
CA LEU A 207 7.76 -46.32 5.44
C LEU A 207 7.70 -47.27 6.64
N ARG A 208 8.83 -47.45 7.33
CA ARG A 208 8.97 -48.36 8.49
C ARG A 208 9.34 -47.60 9.76
N GLY A 209 8.91 -48.10 10.92
CA GLY A 209 9.24 -47.49 12.22
C GLY A 209 8.77 -46.04 12.35
N GLY A 210 9.56 -45.21 13.03
CA GLY A 210 9.28 -43.79 13.30
C GLY A 210 9.45 -42.81 12.12
N GLU A 211 9.61 -43.31 10.89
CA GLU A 211 9.86 -42.47 9.71
C GLU A 211 8.66 -41.57 9.35
N ARG A 212 7.44 -41.96 9.72
CA ARG A 212 6.24 -41.14 9.49
C ARG A 212 6.28 -39.90 10.38
N GLU A 213 6.60 -40.10 11.65
CA GLU A 213 6.81 -39.04 12.62
C GLU A 213 8.00 -38.16 12.23
N ALA A 214 9.08 -38.76 11.71
CA ALA A 214 10.23 -38.01 11.18
C ALA A 214 9.83 -37.10 10.01
N LEU A 215 9.04 -37.58 9.04
CA LEU A 215 8.55 -36.73 7.94
C LEU A 215 7.68 -35.57 8.44
N VAL A 216 6.82 -35.80 9.43
CA VAL A 216 6.02 -34.73 10.03
C VAL A 216 6.95 -33.70 10.69
N LYS A 217 7.92 -34.15 11.48
CA LYS A 217 8.82 -33.28 12.23
C LYS A 217 9.86 -32.54 11.36
N GLU A 218 10.39 -33.19 10.34
CA GLU A 218 11.49 -32.66 9.52
C GLU A 218 11.01 -31.92 8.28
N VAL A 219 9.79 -32.21 7.79
CA VAL A 219 9.24 -31.59 6.58
C VAL A 219 8.03 -30.71 6.89
N VAL A 220 7.05 -31.23 7.61
CA VAL A 220 5.76 -30.54 7.81
C VAL A 220 5.90 -29.41 8.84
N GLU A 221 6.51 -29.67 9.99
CA GLU A 221 6.67 -28.68 11.06
C GLU A 221 7.48 -27.45 10.61
N PRO A 222 8.62 -27.56 9.89
CA PRO A 222 9.34 -26.39 9.39
C PRO A 222 8.54 -25.58 8.37
N MET A 223 7.81 -26.25 7.46
CA MET A 223 6.94 -25.55 6.52
C MET A 223 5.80 -24.81 7.26
N ALA A 224 5.18 -25.44 8.25
CA ALA A 224 4.14 -24.83 9.05
C ALA A 224 4.67 -23.69 9.94
N GLY A 225 5.89 -23.82 10.48
CA GLY A 225 6.58 -22.80 11.27
C GLY A 225 6.85 -21.52 10.47
N ASP A 226 7.11 -21.67 9.16
CA ASP A 226 7.21 -20.55 8.22
C ASP A 226 5.85 -19.98 7.79
N GLY A 227 4.75 -20.45 8.40
CA GLY A 227 3.39 -19.98 8.14
C GLY A 227 2.75 -20.53 6.87
N LEU A 228 3.36 -21.54 6.24
CA LEU A 228 2.84 -22.18 5.03
C LEU A 228 1.66 -23.10 5.38
N ARG A 229 0.65 -23.12 4.52
CA ARG A 229 -0.40 -24.14 4.57
C ARG A 229 0.12 -25.42 3.93
N THR A 230 0.34 -26.45 4.73
CA THR A 230 0.87 -27.72 4.26
C THR A 230 -0.25 -28.66 3.77
N ILE A 231 -0.04 -29.34 2.64
CA ILE A 231 -0.96 -30.33 2.08
C ILE A 231 -0.16 -31.55 1.62
N CYS A 232 -0.61 -32.74 1.99
CA CYS A 232 -0.06 -33.99 1.48
C CYS A 232 -0.92 -34.49 0.32
N VAL A 233 -0.28 -34.99 -0.73
CA VAL A 233 -0.90 -35.68 -1.86
C VAL A 233 -0.45 -37.14 -1.81
N ALA A 234 -1.42 -38.05 -1.88
CA ALA A 234 -1.20 -39.47 -1.79
C ALA A 234 -2.09 -40.22 -2.77
N PHE A 235 -1.75 -41.47 -3.08
CA PHE A 235 -2.57 -42.34 -3.90
C PHE A 235 -2.55 -43.78 -3.40
N ARG A 236 -3.49 -44.58 -3.89
CA ARG A 236 -3.52 -46.03 -3.63
C ARG A 236 -4.13 -46.77 -4.80
N ASP A 237 -3.52 -47.88 -5.18
CA ASP A 237 -4.11 -48.84 -6.10
C ASP A 237 -4.88 -49.91 -5.30
N LEU A 238 -6.11 -50.21 -5.73
CA LEU A 238 -7.03 -51.15 -5.12
C LEU A 238 -7.43 -52.22 -6.14
N PRO A 239 -7.49 -53.50 -5.74
CA PRO A 239 -7.90 -54.56 -6.66
C PRO A 239 -9.35 -54.38 -7.10
N GLY A 240 -9.67 -54.82 -8.31
CA GLY A 240 -11.06 -54.82 -8.80
C GLY A 240 -11.91 -55.96 -8.24
N ARG A 241 -11.29 -57.00 -7.65
CA ARG A 241 -11.95 -58.19 -7.08
C ARG A 241 -11.22 -58.71 -5.84
N PRO A 242 -11.91 -58.92 -4.69
CA PRO A 242 -13.27 -58.43 -4.42
C PRO A 242 -13.29 -56.89 -4.51
N GLU A 243 -14.45 -56.35 -4.85
CA GLU A 243 -14.59 -54.89 -4.93
C GLU A 243 -14.43 -54.29 -3.53
N PRO A 244 -13.69 -53.16 -3.38
CA PRO A 244 -13.57 -52.48 -2.10
C PRO A 244 -14.93 -52.06 -1.54
N ASP A 245 -15.07 -52.09 -0.22
CA ASP A 245 -16.24 -51.54 0.46
C ASP A 245 -16.18 -50.01 0.41
N TRP A 246 -16.90 -49.42 -0.55
CA TRP A 246 -16.92 -47.98 -0.80
C TRP A 246 -17.62 -47.18 0.31
N GLU A 247 -18.42 -47.83 1.15
CA GLU A 247 -19.07 -47.18 2.29
C GLU A 247 -18.13 -47.13 3.51
N ASN A 248 -17.21 -48.11 3.63
CA ASN A 248 -16.14 -48.08 4.61
C ASN A 248 -14.92 -47.30 4.11
N GLU A 249 -15.03 -45.98 4.12
CA GLU A 249 -13.98 -45.06 3.66
C GLU A 249 -12.63 -45.26 4.37
N ASP A 250 -12.61 -45.57 5.67
CA ASP A 250 -11.35 -45.79 6.39
C ASP A 250 -10.58 -47.01 5.87
N SER A 251 -11.30 -48.04 5.41
CA SER A 251 -10.67 -49.19 4.75
C SER A 251 -10.06 -48.79 3.40
N VAL A 252 -10.72 -47.90 2.64
CA VAL A 252 -10.31 -47.44 1.32
C VAL A 252 -9.16 -46.43 1.39
N VAL A 253 -9.28 -45.42 2.24
CA VAL A 253 -8.32 -44.33 2.47
C VAL A 253 -7.31 -44.73 3.54
N SER A 254 -6.65 -45.87 3.35
CA SER A 254 -5.57 -46.38 4.21
C SER A 254 -4.45 -47.00 3.38
N ARG A 255 -3.31 -47.34 3.97
CA ARG A 255 -2.17 -47.99 3.26
C ARG A 255 -1.81 -47.30 1.93
N MET A 256 -1.83 -45.98 1.94
CA MET A 256 -1.56 -45.15 0.76
C MET A 256 -0.05 -45.01 0.51
N VAL A 257 0.29 -44.51 -0.67
CA VAL A 257 1.64 -44.09 -1.03
C VAL A 257 1.66 -42.56 -1.08
N CYS A 258 2.50 -41.94 -0.26
CA CYS A 258 2.72 -40.50 -0.28
C CYS A 258 3.48 -40.11 -1.56
N VAL A 259 2.91 -39.18 -2.33
CA VAL A 259 3.52 -38.63 -3.55
C VAL A 259 4.38 -37.43 -3.21
N CYS A 260 3.79 -36.44 -2.52
CA CYS A 260 4.49 -35.23 -2.10
C CYS A 260 3.80 -34.55 -0.92
N VAL A 261 4.55 -33.67 -0.24
CA VAL A 261 4.00 -32.68 0.69
C VAL A 261 4.32 -31.30 0.14
N VAL A 262 3.34 -30.42 0.05
CA VAL A 262 3.52 -29.06 -0.47
C VAL A 262 3.25 -28.02 0.60
N GLY A 263 4.02 -26.94 0.59
CA GLY A 263 3.79 -25.72 1.36
C GLY A 263 3.18 -24.64 0.47
N ILE A 264 1.98 -24.20 0.82
CA ILE A 264 1.20 -23.22 0.06
C ILE A 264 1.15 -21.90 0.83
N GLU A 265 1.43 -20.79 0.16
CA GLU A 265 1.22 -19.46 0.72
C GLU A 265 0.61 -18.50 -0.29
N ASP A 266 0.09 -17.39 0.23
CA ASP A 266 -0.22 -16.22 -0.56
C ASP A 266 1.04 -15.33 -0.61
N PRO A 267 1.77 -15.30 -1.74
CA PRO A 267 3.08 -14.67 -1.79
C PRO A 267 2.96 -13.15 -1.70
N VAL A 268 3.99 -12.55 -1.09
CA VAL A 268 4.18 -11.10 -1.03
C VAL A 268 4.46 -10.57 -2.44
N ARG A 269 3.88 -9.42 -2.78
CA ARG A 269 4.17 -8.79 -4.08
C ARG A 269 5.66 -8.35 -4.13
N PRO A 270 6.39 -8.56 -5.23
CA PRO A 270 7.84 -8.30 -5.29
C PRO A 270 8.27 -6.89 -4.87
N GLU A 271 7.43 -5.89 -5.13
CA GLU A 271 7.68 -4.48 -4.88
C GLU A 271 7.40 -4.04 -3.44
N VAL A 272 6.58 -4.78 -2.70
CA VAL A 272 6.13 -4.43 -1.34
C VAL A 272 7.30 -4.26 -0.36
N PRO A 273 8.31 -5.16 -0.29
CA PRO A 273 9.43 -4.97 0.63
C PRO A 273 10.22 -3.68 0.39
N ALA A 274 10.40 -3.26 -0.87
CA ALA A 274 11.09 -2.02 -1.20
C ALA A 274 10.25 -0.78 -0.87
N ALA A 275 8.94 -0.86 -1.14
CA ALA A 275 8.00 0.21 -0.81
C ALA A 275 7.89 0.43 0.70
N ILE A 276 7.81 -0.63 1.51
CA ILE A 276 7.77 -0.54 2.97
C ILE A 276 9.06 0.08 3.53
N ARG A 277 10.22 -0.31 3.02
CA ARG A 277 11.50 0.33 3.40
C ARG A 277 11.51 1.83 3.08
N SER A 278 10.92 2.22 1.95
CA SER A 278 10.80 3.63 1.55
C SER A 278 9.89 4.41 2.51
N CYS A 279 8.73 3.85 2.89
CA CYS A 279 7.86 4.42 3.91
C CYS A 279 8.58 4.57 5.26
N GLN A 280 9.26 3.52 5.73
CA GLN A 280 9.99 3.54 7.00
C GLN A 280 11.10 4.60 7.02
N ARG A 281 11.86 4.73 5.92
CA ARG A 281 12.89 5.77 5.76
C ARG A 281 12.29 7.18 5.79
N ALA A 282 11.07 7.34 5.30
CA ALA A 282 10.33 8.60 5.32
C ALA A 282 9.68 8.93 6.67
N GLY A 283 9.93 8.13 7.71
CA GLY A 283 9.33 8.31 9.04
C GLY A 283 7.93 7.69 9.20
N ILE A 284 7.50 6.85 8.25
CA ILE A 284 6.16 6.25 8.26
C ILE A 284 6.22 4.82 8.79
N THR A 285 5.51 4.55 9.88
CA THR A 285 5.44 3.21 10.46
C THR A 285 4.31 2.40 9.83
N VAL A 286 4.66 1.40 9.02
CA VAL A 286 3.71 0.43 8.46
C VAL A 286 3.37 -0.65 9.49
N ARG A 287 2.08 -0.97 9.63
CA ARG A 287 1.53 -2.00 10.51
C ARG A 287 0.61 -2.92 9.71
N MET A 288 0.69 -4.22 9.96
CA MET A 288 -0.21 -5.20 9.36
C MET A 288 -1.40 -5.43 10.29
N VAL A 289 -2.62 -5.32 9.74
CA VAL A 289 -3.86 -5.59 10.46
C VAL A 289 -4.69 -6.58 9.63
N THR A 290 -4.81 -7.82 10.07
CA THR A 290 -5.37 -8.91 9.27
C THR A 290 -6.22 -9.89 10.07
N GLY A 291 -7.19 -10.52 9.39
CA GLY A 291 -7.98 -11.63 9.92
C GLY A 291 -7.23 -12.97 9.97
N ASP A 292 -6.04 -13.05 9.37
CA ASP A 292 -5.23 -14.27 9.33
C ASP A 292 -4.65 -14.66 10.69
N ASN A 293 -4.19 -15.92 10.80
CA ASN A 293 -3.51 -16.43 11.99
C ASN A 293 -2.19 -15.65 12.25
N VAL A 294 -1.88 -15.42 13.53
CA VAL A 294 -0.66 -14.75 13.99
C VAL A 294 0.64 -15.37 13.44
N VAL A 295 0.71 -16.69 13.25
CA VAL A 295 1.92 -17.35 12.72
C VAL A 295 2.17 -16.92 11.28
N THR A 296 1.15 -17.03 10.42
CA THR A 296 1.22 -16.58 9.02
C THR A 296 1.44 -15.07 8.92
N ALA A 297 0.70 -14.28 9.71
CA ALA A 297 0.84 -12.83 9.70
C ALA A 297 2.26 -12.39 10.11
N ARG A 298 2.87 -13.04 11.11
CA ARG A 298 4.26 -12.78 11.53
C ARG A 298 5.26 -13.14 10.43
N ALA A 299 5.10 -14.30 9.79
CA ALA A 299 5.98 -14.72 8.70
C ALA A 299 5.92 -13.74 7.51
N ILE A 300 4.72 -13.35 7.07
CA ILE A 300 4.53 -12.37 6.00
C ILE A 300 5.08 -10.99 6.42
N ALA A 301 4.84 -10.55 7.65
CA ALA A 301 5.37 -9.28 8.14
C ALA A 301 6.91 -9.26 8.18
N GLY A 302 7.56 -10.39 8.47
CA GLY A 302 9.00 -10.56 8.35
C GLY A 302 9.48 -10.42 6.90
N LYS A 303 8.84 -11.13 5.96
CA LYS A 303 9.15 -11.05 4.51
C LYS A 303 8.96 -9.64 3.94
N CYS A 304 7.93 -8.92 4.39
CA CYS A 304 7.65 -7.54 4.00
C CYS A 304 8.61 -6.51 4.61
N GLY A 305 9.36 -6.85 5.66
CA GLY A 305 10.17 -5.91 6.43
C GLY A 305 9.38 -5.04 7.41
N ILE A 306 8.12 -5.40 7.73
CA ILE A 306 7.30 -4.75 8.77
C ILE A 306 7.83 -5.11 10.16
N LEU A 307 8.32 -6.34 10.32
CA LEU A 307 8.99 -6.82 11.52
C LEU A 307 10.50 -6.94 11.26
N PRO A 308 11.31 -5.96 11.71
CA PRO A 308 12.75 -6.10 11.72
C PRO A 308 13.18 -7.31 12.56
N PRO A 309 14.26 -8.04 12.17
CA PRO A 309 14.79 -9.16 12.95
C PRO A 309 15.24 -8.73 14.36
N THR A 310 15.74 -7.49 14.47
CA THR A 310 16.24 -6.87 15.68
C THR A 310 15.26 -5.81 16.15
N GLY A 311 14.31 -6.17 17.00
CA GLY A 311 13.40 -5.19 17.59
C GLY A 311 12.36 -5.81 18.52
N ASN A 312 12.04 -5.09 19.60
CA ASN A 312 11.08 -5.54 20.60
C ASN A 312 9.63 -5.14 20.20
N PHE A 313 9.16 -5.66 19.07
CA PHE A 313 7.84 -5.36 18.50
C PHE A 313 6.76 -6.36 18.94
N LEU A 314 5.51 -5.90 19.03
CA LEU A 314 4.37 -6.71 19.42
C LEU A 314 3.64 -7.26 18.19
N CYS A 315 3.37 -8.56 18.25
CA CYS A 315 2.41 -9.26 17.39
C CYS A 315 1.28 -9.77 18.29
N LEU A 316 0.07 -9.24 18.15
CA LEU A 316 -1.07 -9.60 18.99
C LEU A 316 -2.19 -10.22 18.14
N GLU A 317 -2.96 -11.12 18.75
CA GLU A 317 -4.26 -11.51 18.21
C GLU A 317 -5.35 -10.53 18.68
N GLY A 318 -6.43 -10.38 17.90
CA GLY A 318 -7.55 -9.49 18.22
C GLY A 318 -8.13 -9.69 19.63
N LYS A 319 -8.24 -10.94 20.09
CA LYS A 319 -8.69 -11.26 21.46
C LYS A 319 -7.75 -10.69 22.53
N GLU A 320 -6.45 -10.82 22.33
CA GLU A 320 -5.44 -10.31 23.26
C GLU A 320 -5.35 -8.79 23.22
N PHE A 321 -5.45 -8.19 22.03
CA PHE A 321 -5.52 -6.75 21.86
C PHE A 321 -6.70 -6.17 22.64
N ASN A 322 -7.91 -6.71 22.44
CA ASN A 322 -9.11 -6.28 23.18
C ASN A 322 -8.95 -6.40 24.70
N ARG A 323 -8.34 -7.49 25.19
CA ARG A 323 -8.09 -7.69 26.62
C ARG A 323 -7.15 -6.62 27.19
N ARG A 324 -6.14 -6.19 26.43
CA ARG A 324 -5.16 -5.20 26.88
C ARG A 324 -5.71 -3.79 26.91
N ILE A 325 -6.56 -3.42 25.94
CA ILE A 325 -7.06 -2.05 25.82
C ILE A 325 -8.33 -1.78 26.64
N ARG A 326 -9.02 -2.82 27.12
CA ARG A 326 -10.28 -2.67 27.86
C ARG A 326 -10.08 -2.66 29.37
N ASN A 327 -10.87 -1.87 30.09
CA ASN A 327 -10.94 -1.84 31.54
C ASN A 327 -11.80 -3.01 32.10
N GLN A 328 -11.97 -3.09 33.43
CA GLN A 328 -12.78 -4.13 34.08
C GLN A 328 -14.27 -4.08 33.69
N ARG A 329 -14.76 -2.94 33.18
CA ARG A 329 -16.13 -2.73 32.71
C ARG A 329 -16.29 -3.06 31.21
N GLY A 330 -15.21 -3.43 30.52
CA GLY A 330 -15.20 -3.77 29.10
C GLY A 330 -15.10 -2.58 28.15
N GLU A 331 -14.91 -1.37 28.68
CA GLU A 331 -14.77 -0.11 27.93
C GLU A 331 -13.32 0.09 27.49
N ILE A 332 -13.11 0.76 26.36
CA ILE A 332 -11.78 1.04 25.80
C ILE A 332 -11.14 2.18 26.60
N GLU A 333 -9.94 1.95 27.14
CA GLU A 333 -9.16 2.94 27.88
C GLU A 333 -7.97 3.41 27.03
N GLN A 334 -7.98 4.69 26.64
CA GLN A 334 -6.97 5.27 25.74
C GLN A 334 -5.54 5.09 26.28
N GLU A 335 -5.33 5.28 27.59
CA GLU A 335 -4.00 5.14 28.22
C GLU A 335 -3.43 3.71 28.07
N ARG A 336 -4.29 2.69 28.04
CA ARG A 336 -3.85 1.30 27.80
C ARG A 336 -3.51 1.07 26.34
N LEU A 337 -4.32 1.62 25.44
CA LEU A 337 -4.05 1.56 24.00
C LEU A 337 -2.72 2.23 23.67
N ASP A 338 -2.45 3.38 24.28
CA ASP A 338 -1.22 4.17 24.18
C ASP A 338 0.05 3.40 24.60
N LYS A 339 -0.08 2.44 25.52
CA LYS A 339 1.03 1.53 25.90
C LYS A 339 1.27 0.42 24.88
N VAL A 340 0.32 0.14 23.99
CA VAL A 340 0.34 -1.01 23.07
C VAL A 340 0.66 -0.60 21.64
N TRP A 341 -0.08 0.38 21.07
CA TRP A 341 -0.01 0.69 19.64
C TRP A 341 1.36 1.16 19.12
N PRO A 342 2.24 1.85 19.90
CA PRO A 342 3.54 2.28 19.38
C PRO A 342 4.44 1.10 19.01
N ARG A 343 4.35 0.01 19.78
CA ARG A 343 5.12 -1.23 19.60
C ARG A 343 4.40 -2.27 18.74
N LEU A 344 3.09 -2.13 18.54
CA LEU A 344 2.30 -3.01 17.70
C LEU A 344 2.72 -2.89 16.24
N ARG A 345 3.07 -4.02 15.63
CA ARG A 345 3.39 -4.13 14.19
C ARG A 345 2.46 -5.08 13.46
N VAL A 346 1.95 -6.10 14.15
CA VAL A 346 1.02 -7.07 13.59
C VAL A 346 -0.16 -7.25 14.53
N LEU A 347 -1.36 -6.99 14.03
CA LEU A 347 -2.62 -7.36 14.67
C LEU A 347 -3.28 -8.45 13.81
N ALA A 348 -3.25 -9.67 14.30
CA ALA A 348 -3.75 -10.87 13.62
C ALA A 348 -5.12 -11.29 14.17
N ARG A 349 -5.86 -12.13 13.45
CA ARG A 349 -7.25 -12.52 13.76
C ARG A 349 -8.12 -11.31 14.17
N SER A 350 -7.91 -10.17 13.52
CA SER A 350 -8.61 -8.93 13.83
C SER A 350 -10.01 -8.95 13.25
N SER A 351 -11.00 -8.57 14.05
CA SER A 351 -12.35 -8.24 13.55
C SER A 351 -12.38 -6.85 12.90
N PRO A 352 -13.39 -6.54 12.06
CA PRO A 352 -13.60 -5.17 11.53
C PRO A 352 -13.58 -4.08 12.61
N THR A 353 -14.19 -4.38 13.76
CA THR A 353 -14.25 -3.50 14.94
C THR A 353 -12.87 -3.28 15.57
N ASP A 354 -11.99 -4.28 15.54
CA ASP A 354 -10.63 -4.15 16.08
C ASP A 354 -9.80 -3.21 15.21
N LYS A 355 -9.96 -3.31 13.88
CA LYS A 355 -9.30 -2.42 12.92
C LYS A 355 -9.71 -0.97 13.17
N HIS A 356 -11.01 -0.71 13.25
CA HIS A 356 -11.53 0.62 13.57
C HIS A 356 -11.00 1.11 14.92
N THR A 357 -11.03 0.28 15.96
CA THR A 357 -10.63 0.68 17.32
C THR A 357 -9.15 1.07 17.36
N LEU A 358 -8.29 0.29 16.69
CA LEU A 358 -6.87 0.62 16.57
C LEU A 358 -6.66 1.95 15.85
N VAL A 359 -7.31 2.15 14.70
CA VAL A 359 -7.16 3.38 13.89
C VAL A 359 -7.61 4.60 14.69
N LYS A 360 -8.82 4.56 15.26
CA LYS A 360 -9.33 5.65 16.10
C LYS A 360 -8.41 5.93 17.28
N GLY A 361 -7.98 4.89 18.00
CA GLY A 361 -7.09 5.05 19.15
C GLY A 361 -5.73 5.64 18.78
N MET A 362 -5.20 5.37 17.58
CA MET A 362 -3.97 6.00 17.10
C MET A 362 -4.18 7.48 16.78
N ILE A 363 -5.29 7.83 16.14
CA ILE A 363 -5.64 9.22 15.80
C ILE A 363 -5.86 10.07 17.06
N ASP A 364 -6.45 9.47 18.10
CA ASP A 364 -6.75 10.10 19.40
C ASP A 364 -5.54 10.08 20.36
N SER A 365 -4.44 9.39 20.00
CA SER A 365 -3.28 9.22 20.87
C SER A 365 -2.47 10.52 21.05
N SER A 366 -1.91 10.68 22.25
CA SER A 366 -1.05 11.82 22.63
C SER A 366 0.37 11.41 23.05
N VAL A 367 0.78 10.17 22.78
CA VAL A 367 2.11 9.63 23.17
C VAL A 367 3.26 10.30 22.41
N GLY A 368 3.01 10.72 21.16
CA GLY A 368 3.97 11.46 20.35
C GLY A 368 3.93 12.95 20.61
N GLU A 369 5.03 13.65 20.31
CA GLU A 369 5.06 15.14 20.28
C GLU A 369 4.07 15.72 19.24
N ARG A 370 3.64 14.89 18.29
CA ARG A 370 2.74 15.24 17.19
C ARG A 370 1.59 14.24 17.17
N ARG A 371 0.40 14.73 16.83
CA ARG A 371 -0.75 13.89 16.51
C ARG A 371 -0.40 13.01 15.30
N GLU A 372 -0.74 11.73 15.40
CA GLU A 372 -0.58 10.78 14.32
C GLU A 372 -1.53 11.10 13.15
N VAL A 373 -1.06 10.92 11.93
CA VAL A 373 -1.88 10.93 10.71
C VAL A 373 -1.90 9.51 10.17
N VAL A 374 -3.07 8.88 10.25
CA VAL A 374 -3.20 7.44 10.03
C VAL A 374 -3.84 7.18 8.68
N ALA A 375 -3.07 6.55 7.79
CA ALA A 375 -3.60 6.00 6.56
C ALA A 375 -3.99 4.52 6.74
N VAL A 376 -5.08 4.10 6.11
CA VAL A 376 -5.56 2.71 6.15
C VAL A 376 -5.68 2.17 4.74
N THR A 377 -5.29 0.92 4.51
CA THR A 377 -5.55 0.24 3.24
C THR A 377 -6.48 -0.94 3.45
N GLY A 378 -7.40 -1.16 2.51
CA GLY A 378 -8.34 -2.27 2.56
C GLY A 378 -8.89 -2.64 1.19
N ASP A 379 -9.38 -3.86 1.07
CA ASP A 379 -10.03 -4.39 -0.13
C ASP A 379 -11.43 -4.96 0.17
N GLY A 380 -11.68 -5.38 1.41
CA GLY A 380 -12.93 -6.00 1.82
C GLY A 380 -13.99 -5.03 2.36
N THR A 381 -15.24 -5.48 2.36
CA THR A 381 -16.35 -4.81 3.06
C THR A 381 -16.06 -4.63 4.56
N ASN A 382 -15.28 -5.54 5.13
CA ASN A 382 -14.79 -5.54 6.51
C ASN A 382 -13.89 -4.33 6.84
N ASP A 383 -13.29 -3.71 5.84
CA ASP A 383 -12.38 -2.58 6.03
C ASP A 383 -13.11 -1.22 5.98
N GLY A 384 -14.35 -1.19 5.50
CA GLY A 384 -15.13 0.04 5.32
C GLY A 384 -15.14 0.99 6.53
N PRO A 385 -15.46 0.51 7.76
CA PRO A 385 -15.45 1.37 8.94
C PRO A 385 -14.07 1.93 9.28
N ALA A 386 -13.00 1.16 9.08
CA ALA A 386 -11.64 1.61 9.34
C ALA A 386 -11.13 2.58 8.27
N LEU A 387 -11.46 2.33 7.00
CA LEU A 387 -11.18 3.22 5.87
C LEU A 387 -11.81 4.58 6.08
N LYS A 388 -13.09 4.62 6.51
CA LYS A 388 -13.80 5.88 6.72
C LYS A 388 -13.34 6.65 7.97
N MET A 389 -12.81 5.96 8.97
CA MET A 389 -12.28 6.55 10.21
C MET A 389 -10.86 7.10 10.05
N ALA A 390 -10.08 6.58 9.10
CA ALA A 390 -8.72 7.02 8.83
C ALA A 390 -8.66 8.49 8.40
N ASP A 391 -7.51 9.15 8.59
CA ASP A 391 -7.28 10.46 7.98
C ASP A 391 -7.17 10.34 6.44
N VAL A 392 -6.70 9.18 5.95
CA VAL A 392 -6.69 8.82 4.51
C VAL A 392 -6.97 7.33 4.34
N GLY A 393 -8.09 6.99 3.69
CA GLY A 393 -8.44 5.62 3.29
C GLY A 393 -7.99 5.27 1.87
N PHE A 394 -7.32 4.12 1.70
CA PHE A 394 -6.95 3.55 0.41
C PHE A 394 -7.74 2.27 0.10
N ALA A 395 -8.38 2.23 -1.07
CA ALA A 395 -9.00 1.01 -1.58
C ALA A 395 -8.23 0.42 -2.77
N MET A 396 -8.23 -0.91 -2.86
CA MET A 396 -7.78 -1.63 -4.06
C MET A 396 -8.78 -1.44 -5.21
N GLY A 397 -8.31 -1.03 -6.39
CA GLY A 397 -9.13 -0.75 -7.56
C GLY A 397 -9.61 -2.00 -8.28
N ILE A 398 -8.79 -3.07 -8.29
CA ILE A 398 -9.09 -4.33 -8.99
C ILE A 398 -9.70 -5.34 -8.02
N ALA A 399 -8.98 -5.69 -6.95
CA ALA A 399 -9.41 -6.68 -5.96
C ALA A 399 -10.43 -6.15 -4.95
N GLY A 400 -10.54 -4.82 -4.79
CA GLY A 400 -11.41 -4.21 -3.80
C GLY A 400 -12.88 -4.27 -4.15
N THR A 401 -13.69 -4.50 -3.12
CA THR A 401 -15.16 -4.43 -3.16
C THR A 401 -15.63 -2.99 -3.38
N ASP A 402 -16.81 -2.81 -3.95
CA ASP A 402 -17.35 -1.47 -4.22
C ASP A 402 -17.61 -0.69 -2.92
N VAL A 403 -17.99 -1.38 -1.84
CA VAL A 403 -18.13 -0.80 -0.50
C VAL A 403 -16.80 -0.24 0.01
N ALA A 404 -15.69 -0.94 -0.19
CA ALA A 404 -14.36 -0.45 0.20
C ALA A 404 -13.96 0.78 -0.63
N LYS A 405 -14.21 0.75 -1.95
CA LYS A 405 -13.95 1.87 -2.85
C LYS A 405 -14.75 3.10 -2.45
N GLU A 406 -16.04 2.94 -2.13
CA GLU A 406 -16.92 4.02 -1.68
C GLU A 406 -16.53 4.60 -0.32
N ALA A 407 -16.00 3.78 0.59
CA ALA A 407 -15.53 4.23 1.89
C ALA A 407 -14.15 4.93 1.86
N SER A 408 -13.38 4.75 0.78
CA SER A 408 -12.00 5.26 0.64
C SER A 408 -11.91 6.65 0.00
N ASP A 409 -10.79 7.33 0.27
CA ASP A 409 -10.47 8.64 -0.29
C ASP A 409 -9.59 8.56 -1.55
N ILE A 410 -8.75 7.52 -1.64
CA ILE A 410 -7.88 7.26 -2.79
C ILE A 410 -8.05 5.80 -3.23
N ILE A 411 -8.27 5.57 -4.52
CA ILE A 411 -8.34 4.24 -5.12
C ILE A 411 -7.03 3.96 -5.87
N LEU A 412 -6.38 2.84 -5.56
CA LEU A 412 -5.20 2.36 -6.27
C LEU A 412 -5.64 1.56 -7.50
N THR A 413 -5.48 2.10 -8.70
CA THR A 413 -6.02 1.46 -9.92
C THR A 413 -5.25 0.21 -10.34
N ASP A 414 -4.07 -0.01 -9.79
CA ASP A 414 -3.16 -1.12 -10.09
C ASP A 414 -2.95 -2.11 -8.92
N ASP A 415 -3.64 -1.90 -7.79
CA ASP A 415 -3.49 -2.67 -6.55
C ASP A 415 -2.04 -2.80 -6.06
N ASN A 416 -1.21 -1.79 -6.33
CA ASN A 416 0.21 -1.81 -6.00
C ASN A 416 0.52 -0.94 -4.77
N PHE A 417 1.15 -1.52 -3.75
CA PHE A 417 1.55 -0.78 -2.55
C PHE A 417 2.54 0.35 -2.84
N SER A 418 3.33 0.26 -3.91
CA SER A 418 4.23 1.32 -4.37
C SER A 418 3.48 2.60 -4.73
N SER A 419 2.22 2.49 -5.16
CA SER A 419 1.36 3.63 -5.47
C SER A 419 1.06 4.46 -4.21
N ILE A 420 1.04 3.86 -3.02
CA ILE A 420 0.92 4.58 -1.74
C ILE A 420 2.17 5.43 -1.46
N VAL A 421 3.36 4.91 -1.77
CA VAL A 421 4.61 5.68 -1.66
C VAL A 421 4.57 6.89 -2.60
N ARG A 422 4.03 6.72 -3.81
CA ARG A 422 3.81 7.84 -4.75
C ARG A 422 2.79 8.84 -4.21
N ALA A 423 1.73 8.39 -3.54
CA ALA A 423 0.76 9.29 -2.91
C ALA A 423 1.39 10.13 -1.80
N VAL A 424 2.24 9.54 -0.94
CA VAL A 424 3.03 10.29 0.06
C VAL A 424 3.92 11.32 -0.61
N LEU A 425 4.62 10.92 -1.69
CA LEU A 425 5.51 11.79 -2.44
C LEU A 425 4.76 13.01 -3.02
N TRP A 426 3.60 12.78 -3.64
CA TRP A 426 2.75 13.85 -4.17
C TRP A 426 2.17 14.74 -3.07
N GLY A 427 1.73 14.17 -1.95
CA GLY A 427 1.23 14.96 -0.81
C GLY A 427 2.29 15.89 -0.22
N ARG A 428 3.53 15.40 -0.06
CA ARG A 428 4.67 16.22 0.39
C ARG A 428 5.00 17.33 -0.61
N ASN A 429 4.85 17.06 -1.90
CA ASN A 429 5.09 18.04 -2.96
C ASN A 429 4.04 19.15 -2.98
N VAL A 430 2.77 18.81 -2.78
CA VAL A 430 1.68 19.81 -2.67
C VAL A 430 1.97 20.79 -1.55
N TYR A 431 2.36 20.28 -0.37
CA TYR A 431 2.71 21.12 0.78
C TYR A 431 3.90 22.06 0.47
N ASP A 432 4.97 21.53 -0.13
CA ASP A 432 6.15 22.33 -0.48
C ASP A 432 5.84 23.40 -1.53
N ASN A 433 5.00 23.08 -2.52
CA ASN A 433 4.58 24.03 -3.54
C ASN A 433 3.74 25.18 -2.96
N ILE A 434 2.83 24.88 -2.02
CA ILE A 434 2.07 25.89 -1.28
C ILE A 434 3.03 26.77 -0.45
N GLY A 435 4.02 26.17 0.22
CA GLY A 435 5.04 26.90 0.98
C GLY A 435 5.89 27.83 0.11
N LYS A 436 6.33 27.38 -1.08
CA LYS A 436 7.07 28.21 -2.05
C LYS A 436 6.25 29.40 -2.52
N PHE A 437 4.99 29.16 -2.89
CA PHE A 437 4.07 30.23 -3.30
C PHE A 437 3.88 31.26 -2.18
N LEU A 438 3.60 30.81 -0.95
CA LEU A 438 3.45 31.71 0.19
C LEU A 438 4.71 32.52 0.48
N GLN A 439 5.90 31.94 0.31
CA GLN A 439 7.16 32.66 0.55
C GLN A 439 7.30 33.80 -0.45
N PHE A 440 7.03 33.52 -1.72
CA PHE A 440 7.05 34.51 -2.79
C PHE A 440 5.99 35.61 -2.55
N GLN A 441 4.73 35.21 -2.35
CA GLN A 441 3.60 36.11 -2.17
C GLN A 441 3.79 37.06 -0.98
N LEU A 442 4.18 36.55 0.18
CA LEU A 442 4.37 37.35 1.39
C LEU A 442 5.56 38.32 1.27
N THR A 443 6.61 37.94 0.54
CA THR A 443 7.76 38.81 0.29
C THR A 443 7.34 40.01 -0.56
N VAL A 444 6.67 39.77 -1.69
CA VAL A 444 6.21 40.85 -2.58
C VAL A 444 5.20 41.74 -1.87
N ASN A 445 4.25 41.18 -1.13
CA ASN A 445 3.27 41.96 -0.35
C ASN A 445 3.94 42.85 0.69
N ALA A 446 4.91 42.33 1.45
CA ALA A 446 5.63 43.11 2.44
C ALA A 446 6.34 44.31 1.80
N VAL A 447 7.05 44.08 0.69
CA VAL A 447 7.78 45.14 -0.01
C VAL A 447 6.84 46.15 -0.65
N ALA A 448 5.81 45.70 -1.37
CA ALA A 448 4.86 46.58 -2.04
C ALA A 448 4.11 47.50 -1.05
N VAL A 449 3.65 46.95 0.07
CA VAL A 449 2.96 47.72 1.12
C VAL A 449 3.91 48.71 1.78
N THR A 450 5.14 48.30 2.13
CA THR A 450 6.12 49.21 2.74
C THR A 450 6.54 50.32 1.78
N VAL A 451 6.79 50.03 0.50
CA VAL A 451 7.13 51.03 -0.52
C VAL A 451 5.98 52.01 -0.74
N ALA A 452 4.74 51.53 -0.85
CA ALA A 452 3.58 52.39 -1.02
C ALA A 452 3.33 53.28 0.20
N PHE A 453 3.46 52.73 1.42
CA PHE A 453 3.29 53.47 2.66
C PHE A 453 4.37 54.53 2.85
N THR A 454 5.66 54.15 2.80
CA THR A 454 6.77 55.10 2.97
C THR A 454 6.79 56.14 1.86
N GLY A 455 6.53 55.74 0.61
CA GLY A 455 6.41 56.65 -0.53
C GLY A 455 5.31 57.69 -0.31
N ALA A 456 4.12 57.26 0.13
CA ALA A 456 3.01 58.16 0.41
C ALA A 456 3.29 59.12 1.58
N CYS A 457 3.96 58.66 2.64
CA CYS A 457 4.34 59.49 3.78
C CYS A 457 5.37 60.56 3.41
N VAL A 458 6.37 60.23 2.58
CA VAL A 458 7.49 61.14 2.26
C VAL A 458 7.18 62.05 1.08
N THR A 459 6.54 61.53 0.03
CA THR A 459 6.35 62.24 -1.25
C THR A 459 4.90 62.68 -1.52
N GLN A 460 3.97 62.42 -0.57
CA GLN A 460 2.53 62.67 -0.71
C GLN A 460 1.89 62.01 -1.96
N ASP A 461 2.58 61.03 -2.52
CA ASP A 461 2.13 60.17 -3.62
C ASP A 461 2.75 58.78 -3.49
N SER A 462 2.15 57.78 -4.12
CA SER A 462 2.78 56.47 -4.23
C SER A 462 3.70 56.44 -5.46
N PRO A 463 4.94 55.95 -5.34
CA PRO A 463 5.82 55.75 -6.50
C PRO A 463 5.27 54.71 -7.47
N LEU A 464 4.37 53.83 -7.00
CA LEU A 464 3.66 52.84 -7.79
C LEU A 464 2.23 53.33 -8.05
N LYS A 465 1.87 53.51 -9.32
CA LYS A 465 0.52 53.95 -9.72
C LYS A 465 -0.50 52.81 -9.63
N ALA A 466 -1.78 53.15 -9.56
CA ALA A 466 -2.87 52.17 -9.41
C ALA A 466 -2.83 51.04 -10.46
N VAL A 467 -2.66 51.38 -11.74
CA VAL A 467 -2.59 50.40 -12.84
C VAL A 467 -1.35 49.49 -12.72
N GLN A 468 -0.21 50.04 -12.29
CA GLN A 468 1.02 49.28 -12.08
C GLN A 468 0.88 48.29 -10.92
N MET A 469 0.19 48.68 -9.84
CA MET A 469 -0.08 47.80 -8.70
C MET A 469 -1.05 46.68 -9.06
N LEU A 470 -2.08 46.95 -9.89
CA LEU A 470 -2.95 45.90 -10.43
C LEU A 470 -2.17 44.92 -11.34
N TRP A 471 -1.22 45.43 -12.13
CA TRP A 471 -0.34 44.59 -12.94
C TRP A 471 0.55 43.68 -12.09
N VAL A 472 1.15 44.21 -11.01
CA VAL A 472 1.93 43.43 -10.05
C VAL A 472 1.05 42.37 -9.39
N ASN A 473 -0.16 42.73 -8.95
CA ASN A 473 -1.11 41.81 -8.33
C ASN A 473 -1.46 40.65 -9.29
N LEU A 474 -1.71 40.93 -10.57
CA LEU A 474 -1.97 39.88 -11.56
C LEU A 474 -0.79 38.90 -11.71
N ILE A 475 0.44 39.43 -11.79
CA ILE A 475 1.66 38.62 -11.91
C ILE A 475 1.86 37.75 -10.66
N MET A 476 1.78 38.35 -9.48
CA MET A 476 2.11 37.65 -8.25
C MET A 476 1.03 36.66 -7.83
N ASP A 477 -0.25 37.00 -8.00
CA ASP A 477 -1.33 36.12 -7.57
C ASP A 477 -1.58 35.01 -8.59
N THR A 478 -1.89 35.36 -9.84
CA THR A 478 -2.39 34.38 -10.82
C THR A 478 -1.25 33.63 -11.52
N PHE A 479 -0.25 34.35 -12.03
CA PHE A 479 0.83 33.71 -12.78
C PHE A 479 1.83 33.00 -11.86
N ALA A 480 2.20 33.60 -10.72
CA ALA A 480 3.12 32.94 -9.80
C ALA A 480 2.48 31.74 -9.09
N SER A 481 1.19 31.79 -8.75
CA SER A 481 0.50 30.60 -8.24
C SER A 481 0.54 29.46 -9.25
N LEU A 482 0.23 29.71 -10.52
CA LEU A 482 0.31 28.68 -11.57
C LEU A 482 1.73 28.12 -11.74
N ALA A 483 2.75 28.98 -11.74
CA ALA A 483 4.14 28.58 -11.93
C ALA A 483 4.67 27.75 -10.74
N LEU A 484 4.47 28.22 -9.51
CA LEU A 484 5.03 27.60 -8.31
C LEU A 484 4.19 26.42 -7.79
N ALA A 485 2.90 26.39 -8.09
CA ALA A 485 2.02 25.28 -7.69
C ALA A 485 2.23 24.00 -8.51
N THR A 486 2.83 24.08 -9.71
CA THR A 486 2.86 22.98 -10.69
C THR A 486 4.20 22.25 -10.79
N GLU A 487 5.12 22.49 -9.87
CA GLU A 487 6.42 21.80 -9.85
C GLU A 487 6.27 20.30 -9.55
N PRO A 488 7.03 19.43 -10.23
CA PRO A 488 7.01 17.98 -10.01
C PRO A 488 7.75 17.57 -8.71
N PRO A 489 7.36 16.44 -8.09
CA PRO A 489 8.01 15.95 -6.88
C PRO A 489 9.44 15.47 -7.13
N SER A 490 10.28 15.58 -6.09
CA SER A 490 11.64 15.04 -6.07
C SER A 490 11.77 13.87 -5.07
N PRO A 491 12.56 12.82 -5.37
CA PRO A 491 12.76 11.69 -4.45
C PRO A 491 13.33 12.07 -3.08
N SER A 492 14.01 13.21 -2.97
CA SER A 492 14.50 13.78 -1.71
C SER A 492 13.39 14.05 -0.70
N LEU A 493 12.14 14.24 -1.15
CA LEU A 493 10.98 14.42 -0.27
C LEU A 493 10.72 13.20 0.62
N LEU A 494 11.20 12.00 0.26
CA LEU A 494 11.08 10.77 1.06
C LEU A 494 12.22 10.60 2.08
N LEU A 495 13.17 11.53 2.15
CA LEU A 495 14.32 11.46 3.07
C LEU A 495 14.10 12.22 4.39
N ARG A 496 13.02 12.99 4.48
CA ARG A 496 12.65 13.75 5.69
C ARG A 496 11.45 13.11 6.39
N GLU A 497 11.26 13.46 7.65
CA GLU A 497 10.05 13.11 8.41
C GLU A 497 8.82 13.91 7.93
N PRO A 498 7.59 13.43 8.15
CA PRO A 498 6.36 14.16 7.84
C PRO A 498 6.26 15.47 8.65
N TYR A 499 5.59 16.48 8.09
CA TYR A 499 5.24 17.67 8.86
C TYR A 499 4.15 17.33 9.86
N GLY A 500 4.24 17.87 11.07
CA GLY A 500 3.19 17.69 12.07
C GLY A 500 1.97 18.53 11.73
N ARG A 501 0.76 18.05 12.01
CA ARG A 501 -0.48 18.82 11.75
C ARG A 501 -0.52 20.20 12.42
N ASN A 502 0.19 20.36 13.54
CA ASN A 502 0.26 21.60 14.30
C ASN A 502 1.50 22.45 13.98
N THR A 503 2.32 22.07 13.00
CA THR A 503 3.47 22.90 12.63
C THR A 503 2.99 24.15 11.91
N ALA A 504 3.52 25.31 12.32
CA ALA A 504 3.21 26.57 11.65
C ALA A 504 3.58 26.51 10.17
N LEU A 505 2.64 26.93 9.30
CA LEU A 505 2.84 26.96 7.86
C LEU A 505 4.05 27.82 7.46
N ILE A 506 4.31 28.90 8.22
CA ILE A 506 5.48 29.76 8.04
C ILE A 506 6.62 29.30 8.97
N SER A 507 7.54 28.53 8.39
CA SER A 507 8.74 28.03 9.09
C SER A 507 9.76 29.13 9.39
N ALA A 508 10.70 28.86 10.31
CA ALA A 508 11.77 29.81 10.64
C ALA A 508 12.69 30.12 9.44
N THR A 509 12.96 29.13 8.59
CA THR A 509 13.72 29.31 7.34
C THR A 509 12.97 30.19 6.35
N MET A 510 11.65 29.99 6.23
CA MET A 510 10.79 30.83 5.40
C MET A 510 10.75 32.27 5.90
N LYS A 511 10.63 32.50 7.22
CA LYS A 511 10.72 33.86 7.81
C LYS A 511 12.05 34.54 7.48
N ARG A 512 13.16 33.82 7.63
CA ARG A 512 14.50 34.34 7.28
C ARG A 512 14.58 34.75 5.82
N ASN A 513 14.06 33.93 4.91
CA ASN A 513 14.06 34.22 3.47
C ASN A 513 13.17 35.43 3.15
N ILE A 514 11.95 35.47 3.68
CA ILE A 514 11.01 36.60 3.49
C ILE A 514 11.67 37.90 3.96
N LEU A 515 12.20 37.93 5.18
CA LEU A 515 12.81 39.14 5.74
C LEU A 515 14.08 39.55 4.99
N GLY A 516 14.94 38.58 4.62
CA GLY A 516 16.18 38.85 3.89
C GLY A 516 15.93 39.44 2.50
N HIS A 517 15.03 38.82 1.73
CA HIS A 517 14.65 39.33 0.41
C HIS A 517 13.89 40.66 0.52
N ALA A 518 12.96 40.80 1.46
CA ALA A 518 12.24 42.06 1.66
C ALA A 518 13.20 43.20 2.00
N LEU A 519 14.18 42.98 2.89
CA LEU A 519 15.18 43.99 3.22
C LEU A 519 16.03 44.38 2.01
N TYR A 520 16.51 43.41 1.22
CA TYR A 520 17.26 43.68 0.00
C TYR A 520 16.45 44.51 -1.01
N GLN A 521 15.21 44.07 -1.29
CA GLN A 521 14.34 44.74 -2.23
C GLN A 521 13.99 46.17 -1.75
N LEU A 522 13.73 46.36 -0.46
CA LEU A 522 13.49 47.69 0.12
C LEU A 522 14.71 48.60 0.02
N LEU A 523 15.91 48.11 0.32
CA LEU A 523 17.14 48.88 0.18
C LEU A 523 17.37 49.31 -1.26
N ALA A 524 17.22 48.39 -2.22
CA ALA A 524 17.36 48.68 -3.65
C ALA A 524 16.32 49.72 -4.10
N ILE A 525 15.03 49.50 -3.79
CA ILE A 525 13.95 50.39 -4.21
C ILE A 525 14.04 51.76 -3.54
N PHE A 526 14.37 51.85 -2.25
CA PHE A 526 14.52 53.15 -1.59
C PHE A 526 15.77 53.90 -2.05
N THR A 527 16.87 53.21 -2.36
CA THR A 527 18.05 53.84 -2.96
C THR A 527 17.67 54.44 -4.31
N LEU A 528 16.97 53.67 -5.17
CA LEU A 528 16.48 54.18 -6.44
C LEU A 528 15.47 55.31 -6.27
N LEU A 529 14.56 55.24 -5.29
CA LEU A 529 13.52 56.23 -5.07
C LEU A 529 14.04 57.58 -4.56
N PHE A 530 15.04 57.57 -3.68
CA PHE A 530 15.54 58.78 -3.01
C PHE A 530 16.85 59.32 -3.59
N ALA A 531 17.72 58.46 -4.11
CA ALA A 531 19.01 58.84 -4.67
C ALA A 531 19.12 58.58 -6.19
N GLY A 532 18.15 57.90 -6.81
CA GLY A 532 18.20 57.53 -8.23
C GLY A 532 18.33 58.71 -9.19
N GLU A 533 17.68 59.84 -8.89
CA GLU A 533 17.80 61.08 -9.68
C GLU A 533 19.25 61.59 -9.78
N GLN A 534 20.01 61.51 -8.68
CA GLN A 534 21.41 61.93 -8.63
C GLN A 534 22.34 60.88 -9.22
N MET A 535 22.04 59.59 -9.00
CA MET A 535 22.85 58.49 -9.51
C MET A 535 22.83 58.39 -11.04
N PHE A 536 21.68 58.68 -11.66
CA PHE A 536 21.50 58.52 -13.11
C PHE A 536 21.44 59.85 -13.87
N ASP A 537 21.60 60.99 -13.18
CA ASP A 537 21.50 62.34 -13.76
C ASP A 537 20.20 62.54 -14.55
N ILE A 538 19.06 62.27 -13.89
CA ILE A 538 17.72 62.36 -14.48
C ILE A 538 16.80 63.24 -13.63
N ASP A 539 15.80 63.82 -14.28
CA ASP A 539 14.78 64.64 -13.61
C ASP A 539 14.02 63.85 -12.53
N SER A 540 13.86 64.49 -11.38
CA SER A 540 13.13 63.89 -10.25
C SER A 540 11.67 63.67 -10.61
N GLY A 541 11.23 62.41 -10.52
CA GLY A 541 9.81 62.06 -10.54
C GLY A 541 9.03 62.47 -9.28
N ARG A 542 9.71 62.96 -8.23
CA ARG A 542 9.09 63.30 -6.94
C ARG A 542 8.28 64.60 -7.07
N ASN A 543 7.15 64.70 -6.35
CA ASN A 543 6.26 65.86 -6.31
C ASN A 543 5.63 66.29 -7.66
N ALA A 544 5.52 65.37 -8.63
CA ALA A 544 4.89 65.66 -9.91
C ALA A 544 3.41 66.11 -9.75
N PRO A 545 2.95 67.15 -10.47
CA PRO A 545 1.57 67.62 -10.41
C PRO A 545 0.57 66.56 -10.90
N LEU A 546 -0.70 66.70 -10.47
CA LEU A 546 -1.79 65.85 -10.96
C LEU A 546 -1.90 66.05 -12.49
N HIS A 547 -1.75 64.97 -13.28
CA HIS A 547 -1.63 64.94 -14.75
C HIS A 547 -0.23 65.15 -15.37
N ALA A 548 0.84 65.12 -14.58
CA ALA A 548 2.19 65.09 -15.14
C ALA A 548 2.45 63.83 -16.01
N PRO A 549 3.27 63.94 -17.08
CA PRO A 549 3.69 62.78 -17.87
C PRO A 549 4.49 61.78 -17.03
N ALA A 550 4.58 60.54 -17.51
CA ALA A 550 5.36 59.50 -16.84
C ALA A 550 6.84 59.94 -16.69
N SER A 551 7.36 59.91 -15.45
CA SER A 551 8.75 60.24 -15.17
C SER A 551 9.66 59.05 -15.41
N ARG A 552 10.81 59.27 -16.08
CA ARG A 552 11.86 58.26 -16.27
C ARG A 552 12.33 57.67 -14.94
N HIS A 553 12.41 58.50 -13.90
CA HIS A 553 12.80 58.09 -12.55
C HIS A 553 11.88 57.01 -11.98
N TYR A 554 10.56 57.23 -11.99
CA TYR A 554 9.59 56.24 -11.50
C TYR A 554 9.45 55.03 -12.43
N THR A 555 9.74 55.17 -13.73
CA THR A 555 9.83 54.02 -14.64
C THR A 555 10.99 53.09 -14.27
N ILE A 556 12.16 53.62 -13.91
CA ILE A 556 13.30 52.81 -13.44
C ILE A 556 12.91 52.08 -12.14
N VAL A 557 12.34 52.80 -11.18
CA VAL A 557 11.87 52.20 -9.90
C VAL A 557 10.88 51.07 -10.16
N PHE A 558 9.88 51.29 -11.02
CA PHE A 558 8.88 50.27 -11.36
C PHE A 558 9.49 49.06 -12.07
N ASN A 559 10.35 49.28 -13.07
CA ASN A 559 10.98 48.18 -13.81
C ASN A 559 11.92 47.36 -12.92
N THR A 560 12.70 48.01 -12.05
CA THR A 560 13.52 47.29 -11.08
C THR A 560 12.64 46.50 -10.11
N PHE A 561 11.53 47.07 -9.63
CA PHE A 561 10.61 46.36 -8.74
C PHE A 561 9.98 45.11 -9.37
N VAL A 562 9.60 45.17 -10.66
CA VAL A 562 8.94 44.05 -11.35
C VAL A 562 9.94 42.95 -11.75
N LEU A 563 11.17 43.31 -12.12
CA LEU A 563 12.19 42.35 -12.57
C LEU A 563 12.95 41.68 -11.43
N MET A 564 12.99 42.31 -10.25
CA MET A 564 13.64 41.84 -9.03
C MET A 564 12.70 40.99 -8.19
#